data_AF-A0A1J5D4P2-F1
#
_entry.id   AF-A0A1J5D4P2-F1
#
_cell.length_a   1.000
_cell.length_b   1.000
_cell.length_c   1.000
_cell.angle_alpha   90.00
_cell.angle_beta   90.00
_cell.angle_gamma   90.00
#
_symmetry.space_group_name_H-M   'P 1'
#
loop_
_entity.id
_entity.type
_entity.pdbx_description
1 polymer ?
#
loop_
_entity_poly.entity_id
_entity_poly.type
_entity_poly.pdbx_seq_one_letter_code
_entity_poly.pdbx_strand_id
1 'polypeptide(L)'
;MFDAHESDWVGKIQAIAAMIFAILLWGNVLMAQNLPEEENRLGVGDGGTASTLRRSEDILTKVMELLDAENLDCLNCTWKAAVAVQGGDVLQIEARGADLPRIRNFFQKLSENWNWDLQSFTAKPALSDASEPRIQFSCELSLLPGHGQEPAHVTPIFQILGQMPFFAMSGKTPTVPNLFGCIFERGKSPSFQIIAPVLDQLLQVVSSGNFPGRSRSLSKSVYLGTDLFTLDFTDQSDGLPVPDIIALFKTVAGAAGLREITVPRGPEKSALVQATIDLTASQWIPVGEIFSAGFGYDLLKVDGKGETANPAGSDPWTCVILLGKGSGRGFPGTAIGTILGAAWPAALKPGLRFTWLPTSFRLSAQVGGEPDADVLRRIAEPIGFSYLGPQSRESLDANAMIIAFSHGQQALALGNQLTTGATKRVGEIVDHAVTPDGPRISVKLLFSEIPALIDQLREERACISQMTLDCHPPDQPVLAYIQTEGNDVQSRRIFRLTELLVRAPFPWDRPLEDIGKGLILDGFTITGGEEFQVRGSTLKSRQIFSDLFQLLPKVAGVNTPFFREGKYSDYRGGRLMRFVVTARWSEPEKQE
;
A
#
# COMPACT_ATOMS: atom_id res chain seq x y z
N MET A 1 -49.60 -22.96 -29.36
CA MET A 1 -50.25 -23.13 -28.04
C MET A 1 -49.22 -22.92 -26.93
N PHE A 2 -48.55 -21.76 -26.95
CA PHE A 2 -47.63 -21.24 -25.93
C PHE A 2 -47.41 -19.78 -26.33
N ASP A 3 -48.30 -18.88 -25.90
CA ASP A 3 -48.12 -17.42 -26.07
C ASP A 3 -49.02 -16.59 -25.13
N ALA A 4 -49.52 -17.19 -24.05
CA ALA A 4 -50.48 -16.53 -23.15
C ALA A 4 -50.05 -16.49 -21.68
N HIS A 5 -48.79 -16.81 -21.35
CA HIS A 5 -48.34 -16.91 -19.94
C HIS A 5 -47.21 -15.95 -19.52
N GLU A 6 -46.64 -15.14 -20.42
CA GLU A 6 -45.57 -14.18 -20.04
C GLU A 6 -46.09 -12.80 -19.60
N SER A 7 -47.31 -12.40 -19.96
CA SER A 7 -47.83 -11.06 -19.60
C SER A 7 -48.28 -10.93 -18.14
N ASP A 8 -48.54 -12.05 -17.45
CA ASP A 8 -49.05 -12.05 -16.07
C ASP A 8 -47.92 -11.95 -15.00
N TRP A 9 -46.68 -12.25 -15.40
CA TRP A 9 -45.52 -12.22 -14.50
C TRP A 9 -44.96 -10.81 -14.27
N VAL A 10 -44.94 -9.98 -15.32
CA VAL A 10 -44.42 -8.60 -15.25
C VAL A 10 -45.32 -7.72 -14.38
N GLY A 11 -46.64 -7.90 -14.45
CA GLY A 11 -47.60 -7.18 -13.61
C GLY A 11 -47.49 -7.54 -12.13
N LYS A 12 -47.24 -8.81 -11.81
CA LYS A 12 -47.06 -9.27 -10.41
C LYS A 12 -45.76 -8.76 -9.79
N ILE A 13 -44.67 -8.69 -10.56
CA ILE A 13 -43.39 -8.14 -10.07
C ILE A 13 -43.52 -6.63 -9.80
N GLN A 14 -44.19 -5.87 -10.68
CA GLN A 14 -44.41 -4.43 -10.45
C GLN A 14 -45.31 -4.15 -9.23
N ALA A 15 -46.33 -4.98 -9.00
CA ALA A 15 -47.19 -4.87 -7.82
C ALA A 15 -46.43 -5.14 -6.50
N ILE A 16 -45.54 -6.16 -6.50
CA ILE A 16 -44.70 -6.49 -5.33
C ILE A 16 -43.68 -5.38 -5.05
N ALA A 17 -43.05 -4.83 -6.09
CA ALA A 17 -42.10 -3.73 -5.95
C ALA A 17 -42.77 -2.45 -5.40
N ALA A 18 -43.97 -2.12 -5.87
CA ALA A 18 -44.75 -0.98 -5.37
C ALA A 18 -45.17 -1.18 -3.89
N MET A 19 -45.53 -2.40 -3.50
CA MET A 19 -45.89 -2.74 -2.12
C MET A 19 -44.68 -2.65 -1.17
N ILE A 20 -43.50 -3.14 -1.58
CA ILE A 20 -42.26 -3.01 -0.80
C ILE A 20 -41.87 -1.54 -0.64
N PHE A 21 -42.00 -0.75 -1.69
CA PHE A 21 -41.70 0.69 -1.65
C PHE A 21 -42.66 1.44 -0.70
N ALA A 22 -43.95 1.08 -0.69
CA ALA A 22 -44.93 1.66 0.22
C ALA A 22 -44.66 1.29 1.70
N ILE A 23 -44.22 0.05 1.97
CA ILE A 23 -43.85 -0.42 3.32
C ILE A 23 -42.60 0.33 3.82
N LEU A 24 -41.61 0.54 2.95
CA LEU A 24 -40.39 1.29 3.31
C LEU A 24 -40.66 2.78 3.52
N LEU A 25 -41.59 3.39 2.77
CA LEU A 25 -41.99 4.77 2.98
C LEU A 25 -42.77 4.94 4.30
N TRP A 26 -43.66 4.01 4.64
CA TRP A 26 -44.41 4.05 5.89
C TRP A 26 -43.56 3.73 7.12
N GLY A 27 -42.58 2.83 7.01
CA GLY A 27 -41.63 2.54 8.09
C GLY A 27 -40.78 3.75 8.49
N ASN A 28 -40.39 4.59 7.52
CA ASN A 28 -39.63 5.81 7.79
C ASN A 28 -40.49 6.94 8.38
N VAL A 29 -41.79 7.00 8.05
CA VAL A 29 -42.72 7.99 8.64
C VAL A 29 -43.11 7.62 10.08
N LEU A 30 -43.21 6.32 10.41
CA LEU A 30 -43.49 5.84 11.77
C LEU A 30 -42.28 5.92 12.72
N MET A 31 -41.04 5.83 12.20
CA MET A 31 -39.82 6.04 12.99
C MET A 31 -39.57 7.52 13.33
N ALA A 32 -40.18 8.45 12.60
CA ALA A 32 -40.02 9.89 12.83
C ALA A 32 -40.98 10.48 13.89
N GLN A 33 -41.93 9.70 14.41
CA GLN A 33 -43.00 10.20 15.31
C GLN A 33 -42.94 9.68 16.76
N ASN A 34 -41.91 8.92 17.16
CA ASN A 34 -41.79 8.40 18.53
C ASN A 34 -40.42 8.68 19.16
N LEU A 35 -40.08 9.96 19.31
CA LEU A 35 -39.09 10.42 20.28
C LEU A 35 -39.84 11.13 21.42
N PRO A 36 -39.71 10.68 22.69
CA PRO A 36 -40.30 11.39 23.81
C PRO A 36 -39.54 12.71 24.03
N GLU A 37 -40.28 13.82 23.99
CA GLU A 37 -39.84 15.12 24.49
C GLU A 37 -39.70 15.04 26.01
N GLU A 38 -38.48 15.07 26.52
CA GLU A 38 -38.22 15.55 27.88
C GLU A 38 -37.53 16.92 27.80
N GLU A 39 -38.34 17.94 28.07
CA GLU A 39 -37.91 19.27 28.46
C GLU A 39 -37.08 19.19 29.75
N ASN A 40 -35.80 19.55 29.66
CA ASN A 40 -35.15 20.30 30.75
C ASN A 40 -33.98 21.10 30.19
N ARG A 41 -34.28 22.31 29.70
CA ARG A 41 -33.34 23.42 29.68
C ARG A 41 -33.48 24.15 31.01
N LEU A 42 -32.39 24.20 31.79
CA LEU A 42 -31.94 25.40 32.51
C LEU A 42 -30.63 25.05 33.24
N GLY A 43 -29.52 25.63 32.77
CA GLY A 43 -28.20 25.50 33.41
C GLY A 43 -27.01 25.51 32.44
N VAL A 44 -27.02 26.35 31.40
CA VAL A 44 -25.77 26.67 30.67
C VAL A 44 -24.98 27.61 31.57
N GLY A 45 -24.15 27.03 32.43
CA GLY A 45 -23.01 27.71 33.02
C GLY A 45 -21.86 27.70 32.01
N ASP A 46 -21.36 28.87 31.68
CA ASP A 46 -20.07 29.05 31.00
C ASP A 46 -18.98 28.25 31.73
N GLY A 47 -18.50 27.17 31.12
CA GLY A 47 -17.51 26.28 31.73
C GLY A 47 -17.17 25.04 30.89
N GLY A 48 -16.96 25.19 29.58
CA GLY A 48 -16.93 24.05 28.65
C GLY A 48 -15.58 23.65 28.04
N THR A 49 -14.52 24.44 28.15
CA THR A 49 -13.19 24.12 27.58
C THR A 49 -12.16 23.71 28.62
N ALA A 50 -12.38 24.04 29.89
CA ALA A 50 -11.52 23.61 31.00
C ALA A 50 -11.79 22.18 31.48
N SER A 51 -12.92 21.56 31.07
CA SER A 51 -13.40 20.27 31.58
C SER A 51 -12.82 19.05 30.85
N THR A 52 -12.59 19.12 29.54
CA THR A 52 -12.00 18.01 28.77
C THR A 52 -10.49 17.89 28.95
N LEU A 53 -9.77 19.02 29.05
CA LEU A 53 -8.32 19.04 29.27
C LEU A 53 -7.93 18.49 30.66
N ARG A 54 -8.55 18.97 31.74
CA ARG A 54 -8.30 18.44 33.10
C ARG A 54 -8.61 16.95 33.20
N ARG A 55 -9.71 16.52 32.59
CA ARG A 55 -10.12 15.11 32.56
C ARG A 55 -9.14 14.25 31.77
N SER A 56 -8.53 14.78 30.70
CA SER A 56 -7.48 14.07 29.94
C SER A 56 -6.17 13.95 30.72
N GLU A 57 -5.77 14.99 31.48
CA GLU A 57 -4.58 14.95 32.34
C GLU A 57 -4.71 13.91 33.46
N ASP A 58 -5.88 13.83 34.10
CA ASP A 58 -6.16 12.83 35.15
C ASP A 58 -6.12 11.39 34.60
N ILE A 59 -6.69 11.17 33.41
CA ILE A 59 -6.70 9.84 32.78
C ILE A 59 -5.28 9.44 32.35
N LEU A 60 -4.54 10.33 31.69
CA LEU A 60 -3.16 10.05 31.26
C LEU A 60 -2.27 9.74 32.46
N THR A 61 -2.37 10.55 33.52
CA THR A 61 -1.62 10.33 34.77
C THR A 61 -1.92 8.96 35.35
N LYS A 62 -3.22 8.61 35.45
CA LYS A 62 -3.60 7.33 36.02
C LYS A 62 -3.20 6.13 35.16
N VAL A 63 -3.27 6.25 33.83
CA VAL A 63 -2.79 5.22 32.90
C VAL A 63 -1.28 5.03 33.03
N MET A 64 -0.51 6.12 33.15
CA MET A 64 0.94 6.05 33.38
C MET A 64 1.26 5.36 34.71
N GLU A 65 0.53 5.67 35.80
CA GLU A 65 0.67 4.95 37.07
C GLU A 65 0.42 3.44 36.94
N LEU A 66 -0.57 3.04 36.12
CA LEU A 66 -0.88 1.63 35.88
C LEU A 66 0.22 0.93 35.06
N LEU A 67 0.77 1.61 34.05
CA LEU A 67 1.91 1.10 33.28
C LEU A 67 3.13 0.91 34.18
N ASP A 68 3.45 1.90 35.01
CA ASP A 68 4.56 1.84 35.98
C ASP A 68 4.34 0.72 37.02
N ALA A 69 3.11 0.52 37.50
CA ALA A 69 2.77 -0.53 38.45
C ALA A 69 2.98 -1.95 37.88
N GLU A 70 2.83 -2.13 36.57
CA GLU A 70 3.14 -3.39 35.87
C GLU A 70 4.58 -3.43 35.32
N ASN A 71 5.36 -2.38 35.59
CA ASN A 71 6.73 -2.19 35.10
C ASN A 71 6.79 -2.36 33.58
N LEU A 72 5.93 -1.58 32.91
CA LEU A 72 5.84 -1.40 31.47
C LEU A 72 6.42 -0.03 31.11
N ASP A 73 7.48 0.00 30.32
CA ASP A 73 8.16 1.23 29.90
C ASP A 73 7.28 1.97 28.89
N CYS A 74 6.63 3.07 29.31
CA CYS A 74 5.81 3.89 28.43
C CYS A 74 6.68 4.66 27.42
N LEU A 75 6.47 4.42 26.12
CA LEU A 75 7.17 5.14 25.04
C LEU A 75 6.37 6.34 24.57
N ASN A 76 5.05 6.18 24.45
CA ASN A 76 4.13 7.22 24.00
C ASN A 76 2.75 6.99 24.60
N CYS A 77 2.10 8.04 25.08
CA CYS A 77 0.74 7.97 25.60
C CYS A 77 0.03 9.27 25.21
N THR A 78 -0.94 9.20 24.31
CA THR A 78 -1.60 10.38 23.75
C THR A 78 -3.12 10.25 23.77
N TRP A 79 -3.77 11.34 24.15
CA TRP A 79 -5.21 11.47 24.11
C TRP A 79 -5.65 12.17 22.83
N LYS A 80 -6.56 11.56 22.07
CA LYS A 80 -7.18 12.14 20.87
C LYS A 80 -8.68 12.26 21.10
N ALA A 81 -9.15 13.50 21.25
CA ALA A 81 -10.58 13.79 21.20
C ALA A 81 -11.07 13.60 19.75
N ALA A 82 -11.90 12.59 19.49
CA ALA A 82 -12.43 12.34 18.15
C ALA A 82 -13.58 13.32 17.82
N VAL A 83 -13.53 13.91 16.62
CA VAL A 83 -14.57 14.84 16.10
C VAL A 83 -15.62 14.10 15.23
N ALA A 84 -15.60 12.75 15.18
CA ALA A 84 -16.45 11.97 14.27
C ALA A 84 -17.63 11.25 14.95
N VAL A 85 -18.64 10.94 14.14
CA VAL A 85 -20.07 10.60 14.37
C VAL A 85 -20.41 9.55 15.46
N GLN A 86 -19.44 8.88 16.08
CA GLN A 86 -19.65 7.96 17.22
C GLN A 86 -18.91 8.37 18.52
N GLY A 87 -18.36 9.59 18.60
CA GLY A 87 -18.29 10.38 19.84
C GLY A 87 -17.54 9.84 21.07
N GLY A 88 -16.54 8.98 20.92
CA GLY A 88 -15.68 8.52 22.02
C GLY A 88 -14.30 9.18 22.01
N ASP A 89 -13.77 9.52 23.18
CA ASP A 89 -12.37 9.87 23.32
C ASP A 89 -11.48 8.64 23.08
N VAL A 90 -10.38 8.80 22.35
CA VAL A 90 -9.46 7.71 22.00
C VAL A 90 -8.11 7.93 22.68
N LEU A 91 -7.68 6.95 23.47
CA LEU A 91 -6.36 6.90 24.08
C LEU A 91 -5.45 6.00 23.24
N GLN A 92 -4.32 6.53 22.79
CA GLN A 92 -3.28 5.76 22.14
C GLN A 92 -2.13 5.52 23.12
N ILE A 93 -1.73 4.27 23.29
CA ILE A 93 -0.63 3.87 24.17
C ILE A 93 0.39 3.11 23.34
N GLU A 94 1.66 3.40 23.55
CA GLU A 94 2.79 2.62 23.09
C GLU A 94 3.73 2.39 24.27
N ALA A 95 4.00 1.12 24.58
CA ALA A 95 4.82 0.74 25.73
C ALA A 95 5.62 -0.53 25.46
N ARG A 96 6.59 -0.83 26.32
CA ARG A 96 7.40 -2.06 26.29
C ARG A 96 7.26 -2.82 27.60
N GLY A 97 7.07 -4.13 27.51
CA GLY A 97 7.00 -5.02 28.67
C GLY A 97 8.01 -6.15 28.59
N ALA A 98 8.35 -6.73 29.74
CA ALA A 98 9.21 -7.93 29.80
C ALA A 98 8.47 -9.19 29.30
N ASP A 99 7.16 -9.28 29.55
CA ASP A 99 6.36 -10.46 29.28
C ASP A 99 4.89 -10.09 29.00
N LEU A 100 4.15 -11.05 28.43
CA LEU A 100 2.73 -10.90 28.10
C LEU A 100 1.81 -10.84 29.33
N PRO A 101 2.03 -11.62 30.41
CA PRO A 101 1.22 -11.51 31.64
C PRO A 101 1.13 -10.09 32.19
N ARG A 102 2.21 -9.33 32.23
CA ARG A 102 2.19 -7.92 32.67
C ARG A 102 1.34 -7.03 31.77
N ILE A 103 1.44 -7.22 30.45
CA ILE A 103 0.59 -6.49 29.48
C ILE A 103 -0.88 -6.82 29.72
N ARG A 104 -1.22 -8.09 29.98
CA ARG A 104 -2.60 -8.49 30.27
C ARG A 104 -3.10 -7.92 31.60
N ASN A 105 -2.28 -7.96 32.65
CA ASN A 105 -2.62 -7.38 33.95
C ASN A 105 -2.89 -5.88 33.86
N PHE A 106 -2.13 -5.17 33.02
CA PHE A 106 -2.38 -3.76 32.73
C PHE A 106 -3.81 -3.53 32.19
N PHE A 107 -4.24 -4.30 31.19
CA PHE A 107 -5.61 -4.21 30.66
C PHE A 107 -6.68 -4.59 31.69
N GLN A 108 -6.41 -5.58 32.55
CA GLN A 108 -7.32 -5.95 33.65
C GLN A 108 -7.48 -4.82 34.68
N LYS A 109 -6.38 -4.19 35.09
CA LYS A 109 -6.41 -3.02 35.98
C LYS A 109 -7.06 -1.80 35.33
N LEU A 110 -6.99 -1.69 34.01
CA LEU A 110 -7.68 -0.64 33.26
C LEU A 110 -9.21 -0.79 33.38
N SER A 111 -9.73 -2.03 33.36
CA SER A 111 -11.16 -2.34 33.62
C SER A 111 -11.62 -1.96 35.03
N GLU A 112 -10.72 -1.98 36.02
CA GLU A 112 -11.01 -1.54 37.38
C GLU A 112 -11.25 -0.03 37.50
N ASN A 113 -10.96 0.76 36.46
CA ASN A 113 -11.06 2.22 36.52
C ASN A 113 -11.94 2.80 35.40
N TRP A 114 -11.97 2.15 34.24
CA TRP A 114 -12.72 2.60 33.06
C TRP A 114 -13.45 1.47 32.34
N ASN A 115 -14.53 1.84 31.65
CA ASN A 115 -15.17 1.00 30.66
C ASN A 115 -14.49 1.30 29.32
N TRP A 116 -13.72 0.34 28.82
CA TRP A 116 -12.82 0.55 27.70
C TRP A 116 -13.10 -0.43 26.59
N ASP A 117 -12.67 -0.08 25.38
CA ASP A 117 -12.84 -0.93 24.22
C ASP A 117 -11.64 -0.85 23.28
N LEU A 118 -11.04 -2.00 22.96
CA LEU A 118 -9.86 -2.11 22.11
C LEU A 118 -10.21 -1.83 20.64
N GLN A 119 -9.72 -0.72 20.10
CA GLN A 119 -9.89 -0.38 18.68
C GLN A 119 -8.78 -0.98 17.82
N SER A 120 -7.54 -0.94 18.30
CA SER A 120 -6.41 -1.59 17.65
C SER A 120 -5.37 -2.03 18.68
N PHE A 121 -4.63 -3.08 18.34
CA PHE A 121 -3.53 -3.60 19.15
C PHE A 121 -2.47 -4.22 18.25
N THR A 122 -1.23 -3.82 18.45
CA THR A 122 -0.07 -4.41 17.80
C THR A 122 0.93 -4.82 18.86
N ALA A 123 1.54 -5.98 18.71
CA ALA A 123 2.62 -6.44 19.57
C ALA A 123 3.74 -7.03 18.74
N LYS A 124 4.99 -6.72 19.07
CA LYS A 124 6.18 -7.23 18.40
C LYS A 124 7.38 -7.34 19.35
N PRO A 125 8.33 -8.24 19.10
CA PRO A 125 9.63 -8.23 19.73
C PRO A 125 10.31 -6.87 19.57
N ALA A 126 10.93 -6.43 20.65
CA ALA A 126 11.76 -5.25 20.70
C ALA A 126 12.97 -5.51 21.61
N LEU A 127 13.92 -4.59 21.57
CA LEU A 127 15.02 -4.53 22.52
C LEU A 127 14.82 -3.30 23.41
N SER A 128 15.16 -3.43 24.69
CA SER A 128 15.34 -2.27 25.56
C SER A 128 16.59 -1.49 25.15
N ASP A 129 16.77 -0.31 25.73
CA ASP A 129 17.99 0.49 25.54
C ASP A 129 19.24 -0.26 26.05
N ALA A 130 19.06 -1.20 27.00
CA ALA A 130 20.08 -2.11 27.49
C ALA A 130 20.24 -3.40 26.65
N SER A 131 19.61 -3.48 25.47
CA SER A 131 19.61 -4.65 24.57
C SER A 131 18.95 -5.91 25.15
N GLU A 132 18.11 -5.77 26.18
CA GLU A 132 17.33 -6.88 26.73
C GLU A 132 16.09 -7.14 25.86
N PRO A 133 15.68 -8.41 25.68
CA PRO A 133 14.46 -8.71 24.94
C PRO A 133 13.24 -8.18 25.69
N ARG A 134 12.36 -7.50 24.94
CA ARG A 134 11.09 -6.93 25.41
C ARG A 134 10.00 -7.16 24.37
N ILE A 135 8.75 -7.01 24.77
CA ILE A 135 7.59 -6.95 23.89
C ILE A 135 7.18 -5.49 23.81
N GLN A 136 7.29 -4.88 22.63
CA GLN A 136 6.71 -3.56 22.37
C GLN A 136 5.28 -3.75 21.88
N PHE A 137 4.35 -3.07 22.53
CA PHE A 137 2.96 -3.04 22.09
C PHE A 137 2.48 -1.61 21.86
N SER A 138 1.58 -1.45 20.89
CA SER A 138 0.84 -0.22 20.66
C SER A 138 -0.64 -0.54 20.57
N CYS A 139 -1.47 0.23 21.26
CA CYS A 139 -2.92 0.07 21.21
C CYS A 139 -3.66 1.40 21.14
N GLU A 140 -4.88 1.32 20.63
CA GLU A 140 -5.86 2.39 20.67
C GLU A 140 -7.09 1.92 21.43
N LEU A 141 -7.50 2.71 22.43
CA LEU A 141 -8.59 2.41 23.34
C LEU A 141 -9.65 3.50 23.23
N SER A 142 -10.91 3.09 23.04
CA SER A 142 -12.06 3.96 23.32
C SER A 142 -12.34 3.88 24.82
N LEU A 143 -12.49 5.03 25.49
CA LEU A 143 -12.70 5.08 26.93
C LEU A 143 -14.02 5.77 27.28
N LEU A 144 -14.78 5.11 28.15
CA LEU A 144 -15.98 5.64 28.78
C LEU A 144 -15.79 5.61 30.31
N PRO A 145 -16.25 6.66 31.03
CA PRO A 145 -16.19 6.68 32.49
C PRO A 145 -16.98 5.53 33.12
N GLY A 146 -16.46 4.96 34.22
CA GLY A 146 -17.11 3.92 35.02
C GLY A 146 -16.35 2.59 35.02
N HIS A 147 -16.69 1.67 35.91
CA HIS A 147 -16.06 0.34 35.94
C HIS A 147 -16.60 -0.54 34.79
N GLY A 148 -15.70 -1.24 34.10
CA GLY A 148 -16.04 -2.15 33.01
C GLY A 148 -15.56 -3.57 33.25
N GLN A 149 -15.98 -4.50 32.39
CA GLN A 149 -15.32 -5.80 32.24
C GLN A 149 -14.36 -5.74 31.04
N GLU A 150 -13.37 -6.64 31.00
CA GLU A 150 -12.53 -6.81 29.81
C GLU A 150 -13.44 -7.11 28.60
N PRO A 151 -13.30 -6.37 27.47
CA PRO A 151 -14.15 -6.59 26.31
C PRO A 151 -14.04 -8.03 25.80
N ALA A 152 -15.17 -8.64 25.45
CA ALA A 152 -15.24 -10.07 25.10
C ALA A 152 -14.33 -10.47 23.92
N HIS A 153 -14.02 -9.54 23.01
CA HIS A 153 -13.09 -9.79 21.89
C HIS A 153 -11.61 -9.73 22.25
N VAL A 154 -11.26 -9.24 23.45
CA VAL A 154 -9.87 -9.13 23.91
C VAL A 154 -9.37 -10.47 24.45
N THR A 155 -10.19 -11.19 25.21
CA THR A 155 -9.80 -12.45 25.85
C THR A 155 -9.29 -13.50 24.85
N PRO A 156 -9.93 -13.74 23.69
CA PRO A 156 -9.42 -14.68 22.69
C PRO A 156 -8.03 -14.30 22.16
N ILE A 157 -7.75 -13.00 22.00
CA ILE A 157 -6.45 -12.52 21.52
C ILE A 157 -5.36 -12.88 22.52
N PHE A 158 -5.53 -12.54 23.79
CA PHE A 158 -4.55 -12.85 24.83
C PHE A 158 -4.45 -14.35 25.13
N GLN A 159 -5.53 -15.11 24.92
CA GLN A 159 -5.48 -16.57 25.00
C GLN A 159 -4.57 -17.16 23.92
N ILE A 160 -4.65 -16.67 22.67
CA ILE A 160 -3.77 -17.10 21.57
C ILE A 160 -2.32 -16.64 21.83
N LEU A 161 -2.14 -15.38 22.22
CA LEU A 161 -0.81 -14.84 22.52
C LEU A 161 -0.12 -15.59 23.67
N GLY A 162 -0.88 -16.12 24.63
CA GLY A 162 -0.35 -16.89 25.75
C GLY A 162 0.08 -18.32 25.42
N GLN A 163 -0.17 -18.82 24.20
CA GLN A 163 0.13 -20.21 23.84
C GLN A 163 1.59 -20.47 23.52
N MET A 164 2.34 -19.42 23.17
CA MET A 164 3.75 -19.56 22.77
C MET A 164 4.57 -18.34 23.20
N PRO A 165 5.88 -18.52 23.45
CA PRO A 165 6.74 -17.41 23.83
C PRO A 165 6.95 -16.45 22.66
N PHE A 166 7.14 -15.16 22.96
CA PHE A 166 7.62 -14.20 21.97
C PHE A 166 9.07 -14.51 21.57
N PHE A 167 9.42 -14.19 20.33
CA PHE A 167 10.79 -14.31 19.83
C PHE A 167 11.69 -13.26 20.50
N ALA A 168 12.81 -13.69 21.07
CA ALA A 168 13.77 -12.80 21.70
C ALA A 168 14.88 -12.42 20.69
N MET A 169 14.85 -11.20 20.15
CA MET A 169 15.76 -10.77 19.07
C MET A 169 17.25 -10.74 19.45
N SER A 170 17.58 -10.64 20.73
CA SER A 170 18.97 -10.75 21.24
C SER A 170 19.28 -12.14 21.81
N GLY A 171 18.33 -13.06 21.72
CA GLY A 171 18.40 -14.40 22.28
C GLY A 171 19.02 -15.43 21.35
N LYS A 172 19.02 -16.68 21.83
CA LYS A 172 19.43 -17.84 21.02
C LYS A 172 18.41 -18.08 19.89
N THR A 173 18.87 -18.73 18.83
CA THR A 173 18.00 -19.23 17.77
C THR A 173 16.88 -20.09 18.36
N PRO A 174 15.61 -19.86 18.00
CA PRO A 174 14.49 -20.60 18.51
C PRO A 174 14.54 -22.04 18.01
N THR A 175 14.28 -22.99 18.90
CA THR A 175 14.20 -24.43 18.57
C THR A 175 12.75 -24.91 18.36
N VAL A 176 11.79 -24.05 18.68
CA VAL A 176 10.34 -24.26 18.59
C VAL A 176 9.68 -23.02 17.99
N PRO A 177 8.40 -23.08 17.57
CA PRO A 177 7.68 -21.88 17.12
C PRO A 177 7.55 -20.82 18.21
N ASN A 178 7.80 -19.56 17.83
CA ASN A 178 7.67 -18.39 18.69
C ASN A 178 6.77 -17.32 18.02
N LEU A 179 6.09 -16.50 18.81
CA LEU A 179 5.40 -15.32 18.32
C LEU A 179 6.40 -14.25 17.89
N PHE A 180 6.32 -13.83 16.64
CA PHE A 180 7.04 -12.69 16.11
C PHE A 180 6.17 -11.42 16.07
N GLY A 181 4.85 -11.56 16.04
CA GLY A 181 4.00 -10.37 16.06
C GLY A 181 2.52 -10.67 16.11
N CYS A 182 1.74 -9.65 16.42
CA CYS A 182 0.29 -9.69 16.40
C CYS A 182 -0.24 -8.33 15.96
N ILE A 183 -1.27 -8.35 15.13
CA ILE A 183 -2.02 -7.18 14.70
C ILE A 183 -3.50 -7.48 14.89
N PHE A 184 -4.18 -6.62 15.63
CA PHE A 184 -5.61 -6.64 15.82
C PHE A 184 -6.17 -5.26 15.50
N GLU A 185 -7.27 -5.24 14.75
CA GLU A 185 -8.05 -4.05 14.47
C GLU A 185 -9.53 -4.41 14.62
N ARG A 186 -10.29 -3.56 15.28
CA ARG A 186 -11.71 -3.82 15.54
C ARG A 186 -12.48 -3.97 14.23
N GLY A 187 -13.31 -5.00 14.16
CA GLY A 187 -14.08 -5.34 12.96
C GLY A 187 -13.27 -6.06 11.88
N LYS A 188 -11.97 -6.34 12.12
CA LYS A 188 -11.12 -7.16 11.25
C LYS A 188 -10.65 -8.40 12.01
N SER A 189 -10.39 -9.47 11.26
CA SER A 189 -9.76 -10.66 11.84
C SER A 189 -8.33 -10.35 12.28
N PRO A 190 -7.91 -10.82 13.47
CA PRO A 190 -6.52 -10.66 13.92
C PRO A 190 -5.55 -11.38 12.98
N SER A 191 -4.33 -10.87 12.93
CA SER A 191 -3.19 -11.49 12.25
C SER A 191 -2.10 -11.78 13.27
N PHE A 192 -1.48 -12.95 13.14
CA PHE A 192 -0.41 -13.42 14.02
C PHE A 192 0.79 -13.81 13.18
N GLN A 193 1.96 -13.28 13.50
CA GLN A 193 3.21 -13.67 12.84
C GLN A 193 3.95 -14.64 13.75
N ILE A 194 4.28 -15.82 13.22
CA ILE A 194 4.98 -16.87 13.97
C ILE A 194 6.25 -17.21 13.21
N ILE A 195 7.33 -17.34 13.96
CA ILE A 195 8.65 -17.72 13.47
C ILE A 195 9.00 -19.13 13.94
N ALA A 196 9.57 -19.96 13.07
CA ALA A 196 10.03 -21.30 13.41
C ALA A 196 11.30 -21.68 12.64
N PRO A 197 12.17 -22.53 13.21
CA PRO A 197 13.37 -23.03 12.51
C PRO A 197 13.06 -24.02 11.38
N VAL A 198 11.86 -24.61 11.33
CA VAL A 198 11.47 -25.60 10.33
C VAL A 198 10.02 -25.38 9.90
N LEU A 199 9.77 -25.40 8.59
CA LEU A 199 8.43 -25.21 8.01
C LEU A 199 7.36 -26.16 8.55
N ASP A 200 7.71 -27.42 8.86
CA ASP A 200 6.76 -28.39 9.42
C ASP A 200 6.23 -28.01 10.79
N GLN A 201 7.01 -27.25 11.58
CA GLN A 201 6.52 -26.76 12.86
C GLN A 201 5.42 -25.71 12.68
N LEU A 202 5.46 -24.91 11.61
CA LEU A 202 4.39 -23.95 11.29
C LEU A 202 3.09 -24.67 10.88
N LEU A 203 3.18 -25.80 10.17
CA LEU A 203 2.01 -26.65 9.88
C LEU A 203 1.38 -27.23 11.15
N GLN A 204 2.21 -27.65 12.11
CA GLN A 204 1.72 -28.17 13.39
C GLN A 204 0.95 -27.11 14.19
N VAL A 205 1.37 -25.84 14.12
CA VAL A 205 0.67 -24.73 14.78
C VAL A 205 -0.76 -24.58 14.26
N VAL A 206 -0.99 -24.60 12.95
CA VAL A 206 -2.37 -24.59 12.39
C VAL A 206 -3.16 -25.81 12.81
N SER A 207 -2.52 -26.97 12.76
CA SER A 207 -3.17 -28.25 13.07
C SER A 207 -3.67 -28.32 14.51
N SER A 208 -3.14 -27.48 15.41
CA SER A 208 -3.62 -27.35 16.80
C SER A 208 -5.00 -26.67 16.92
N GLY A 209 -5.49 -26.03 15.85
CA GLY A 209 -6.82 -25.41 15.79
C GLY A 209 -6.95 -24.03 16.45
N ASN A 210 -5.86 -23.50 17.02
CA ASN A 210 -5.88 -22.24 17.78
C ASN A 210 -5.50 -21.01 16.95
N PHE A 211 -5.01 -21.21 15.73
CA PHE A 211 -4.57 -20.15 14.83
C PHE A 211 -5.39 -20.13 13.54
N PRO A 212 -5.53 -18.97 12.89
CA PRO A 212 -6.17 -18.87 11.59
C PRO A 212 -5.59 -19.85 10.56
N GLY A 213 -6.46 -20.39 9.69
CA GLY A 213 -6.08 -21.43 8.72
C GLY A 213 -5.45 -20.90 7.42
N ARG A 214 -5.32 -19.59 7.25
CA ARG A 214 -4.83 -18.95 6.02
C ARG A 214 -3.64 -18.04 6.30
N SER A 215 -2.91 -17.68 5.26
CA SER A 215 -1.74 -16.84 5.33
C SER A 215 -1.60 -15.93 4.13
N ARG A 216 -1.01 -14.75 4.37
CA ARG A 216 -0.67 -13.78 3.33
C ARG A 216 0.80 -13.73 3.01
N SER A 217 1.65 -14.28 3.87
CA SER A 217 3.08 -14.23 3.66
C SER A 217 3.79 -15.38 4.36
N LEU A 218 4.80 -15.92 3.67
CA LEU A 218 5.78 -16.86 4.18
C LEU A 218 7.16 -16.39 3.73
N SER A 219 8.04 -16.08 4.66
CA SER A 219 9.41 -15.66 4.36
C SER A 219 10.44 -16.54 5.07
N LYS A 220 11.62 -16.62 4.47
CA LYS A 220 12.82 -17.23 5.05
C LYS A 220 13.84 -16.13 5.31
N SER A 221 14.39 -16.14 6.52
CA SER A 221 15.49 -15.27 6.95
C SER A 221 16.60 -16.12 7.55
N VAL A 222 17.80 -15.56 7.67
CA VAL A 222 18.92 -16.22 8.35
C VAL A 222 19.21 -15.46 9.64
N TYR A 223 19.09 -16.14 10.78
CA TYR A 223 19.38 -15.58 12.10
C TYR A 223 20.46 -16.42 12.78
N LEU A 224 21.58 -15.80 13.13
CA LEU A 224 22.76 -16.47 13.72
C LEU A 224 23.19 -17.72 12.92
N GLY A 225 23.14 -17.64 11.59
CA GLY A 225 23.51 -18.73 10.67
C GLY A 225 22.48 -19.87 10.55
N THR A 226 21.30 -19.73 11.16
CA THR A 226 20.20 -20.70 11.03
C THR A 226 19.05 -20.09 10.24
N ASP A 227 18.44 -20.89 9.36
CA ASP A 227 17.23 -20.49 8.66
C ASP A 227 16.06 -20.37 9.64
N LEU A 228 15.34 -19.26 9.58
CA LEU A 228 14.08 -19.04 10.27
C LEU A 228 12.99 -18.70 9.27
N PHE A 229 11.85 -19.38 9.42
CA PHE A 229 10.67 -19.20 8.60
C PHE A 229 9.62 -18.42 9.36
N THR A 230 9.13 -17.33 8.77
CA THR A 230 8.08 -16.49 9.37
C THR A 230 6.81 -16.62 8.54
N LEU A 231 5.71 -17.00 9.17
CA LEU A 231 4.38 -17.09 8.54
C LEU A 231 3.41 -16.15 9.24
N ASP A 232 2.67 -15.39 8.43
CA ASP A 232 1.56 -14.55 8.89
C ASP A 232 0.23 -15.32 8.80
N PHE A 233 -0.39 -15.62 9.93
CA PHE A 233 -1.68 -16.32 10.05
C PHE A 233 -2.81 -15.30 10.08
N THR A 234 -3.82 -15.48 9.23
CA THR A 234 -5.00 -14.61 9.16
C THR A 234 -6.25 -15.38 8.74
N ASP A 235 -7.44 -14.90 9.10
CA ASP A 235 -8.72 -15.43 8.60
C ASP A 235 -9.21 -14.69 7.35
N GLN A 236 -8.43 -13.74 6.83
CA GLN A 236 -8.81 -12.98 5.64
C GLN A 236 -8.98 -13.92 4.43
N SER A 237 -10.10 -13.76 3.74
CA SER A 237 -10.52 -14.60 2.61
C SER A 237 -9.58 -14.52 1.40
N ASP A 238 -8.78 -13.46 1.32
CA ASP A 238 -7.79 -13.22 0.27
C ASP A 238 -6.45 -13.93 0.51
N GLY A 239 -6.21 -14.50 1.70
CA GLY A 239 -5.01 -15.32 1.98
C GLY A 239 -5.07 -16.73 1.37
N LEU A 240 -3.93 -17.40 1.22
CA LEU A 240 -3.88 -18.81 0.84
C LEU A 240 -4.02 -19.72 2.06
N PRO A 241 -4.61 -20.93 1.95
CA PRO A 241 -4.52 -21.92 3.02
C PRO A 241 -3.08 -22.17 3.44
N VAL A 242 -2.82 -22.25 4.75
CA VAL A 242 -1.45 -22.44 5.27
C VAL A 242 -0.78 -23.71 4.71
N PRO A 243 -1.46 -24.86 4.57
CA PRO A 243 -0.86 -26.03 3.93
C PRO A 243 -0.39 -25.76 2.50
N ASP A 244 -1.15 -24.97 1.74
CA ASP A 244 -0.87 -24.68 0.33
C ASP A 244 0.34 -23.75 0.17
N ILE A 245 0.41 -22.66 0.96
CA ILE A 245 1.55 -21.74 0.89
C ILE A 245 2.84 -22.42 1.36
N ILE A 246 2.77 -23.32 2.36
CA ILE A 246 3.94 -24.07 2.82
C ILE A 246 4.37 -25.11 1.77
N ALA A 247 3.42 -25.82 1.14
CA ALA A 247 3.71 -26.75 0.06
C ALA A 247 4.35 -26.04 -1.15
N LEU A 248 3.81 -24.89 -1.53
CA LEU A 248 4.37 -24.03 -2.58
C LEU A 248 5.79 -23.58 -2.23
N PHE A 249 6.00 -23.08 -1.02
CA PHE A 249 7.30 -22.62 -0.57
C PHE A 249 8.33 -23.75 -0.58
N LYS A 250 8.00 -24.92 -0.01
CA LYS A 250 8.91 -26.08 0.01
C LYS A 250 9.30 -26.53 -1.40
N THR A 251 8.33 -26.62 -2.30
CA THR A 251 8.55 -27.12 -3.66
C THR A 251 9.45 -26.17 -4.45
N VAL A 252 9.18 -24.87 -4.38
CA VAL A 252 9.97 -23.85 -5.09
C VAL A 252 11.35 -23.65 -4.45
N ALA A 253 11.44 -23.67 -3.12
CA ALA A 253 12.73 -23.59 -2.39
C ALA A 253 13.64 -24.80 -2.68
N GLY A 254 13.07 -25.96 -3.03
CA GLY A 254 13.83 -27.13 -3.48
C GLY A 254 14.45 -26.96 -4.88
N ALA A 255 13.90 -26.06 -5.71
CA ALA A 255 14.41 -25.78 -7.05
C ALA A 255 15.34 -24.56 -7.11
N ALA A 256 15.11 -23.54 -6.26
CA ALA A 256 15.88 -22.31 -6.27
C ALA A 256 15.85 -21.58 -4.92
N GLY A 257 16.56 -20.45 -4.80
CA GLY A 257 16.70 -19.69 -3.56
C GLY A 257 15.47 -18.85 -3.22
N LEU A 258 14.34 -19.48 -2.95
CA LEU A 258 13.11 -18.79 -2.55
C LEU A 258 13.32 -18.07 -1.20
N ARG A 259 13.14 -16.75 -1.21
CA ARG A 259 13.23 -15.89 -0.03
C ARG A 259 11.86 -15.67 0.60
N GLU A 260 10.84 -15.42 -0.22
CA GLU A 260 9.53 -15.00 0.27
C GLU A 260 8.41 -15.33 -0.72
N ILE A 261 7.24 -15.65 -0.20
CA ILE A 261 5.96 -15.65 -0.91
C ILE A 261 5.04 -14.67 -0.20
N THR A 262 4.41 -13.78 -0.94
CA THR A 262 3.34 -12.90 -0.46
C THR A 262 2.09 -13.03 -1.32
N VAL A 263 0.94 -12.75 -0.72
CA VAL A 263 -0.38 -12.75 -1.35
C VAL A 263 -0.90 -11.31 -1.32
N PRO A 264 -0.66 -10.53 -2.39
CA PRO A 264 -1.06 -9.13 -2.47
C PRO A 264 -2.55 -8.95 -2.23
N ARG A 265 -2.95 -7.81 -1.65
CA ARG A 265 -4.36 -7.41 -1.65
C ARG A 265 -4.77 -7.14 -3.09
N GLY A 266 -5.77 -7.87 -3.55
CA GLY A 266 -6.46 -7.63 -4.82
C GLY A 266 -7.96 -7.74 -4.60
N PRO A 267 -8.79 -7.40 -5.61
CA PRO A 267 -10.22 -7.69 -5.56
C PRO A 267 -10.43 -9.17 -5.22
N GLU A 268 -11.44 -9.50 -4.40
CA GLU A 268 -11.68 -10.77 -3.69
C GLU A 268 -11.59 -12.07 -4.52
N LYS A 269 -11.45 -11.97 -5.84
CA LYS A 269 -11.36 -13.08 -6.79
C LYS A 269 -10.02 -13.22 -7.51
N SER A 270 -9.11 -12.26 -7.37
CA SER A 270 -7.78 -12.31 -7.97
C SER A 270 -6.81 -13.00 -7.01
N ALA A 271 -6.67 -14.33 -7.14
CA ALA A 271 -5.67 -15.09 -6.39
C ALA A 271 -4.28 -14.81 -6.97
N LEU A 272 -3.74 -13.64 -6.63
CA LEU A 272 -2.39 -13.22 -6.98
C LEU A 272 -1.38 -13.77 -5.97
N VAL A 273 -0.22 -14.17 -6.47
CA VAL A 273 0.91 -14.60 -5.65
C VAL A 273 2.15 -13.86 -6.13
N GLN A 274 2.91 -13.30 -5.21
CA GLN A 274 4.21 -12.73 -5.51
C GLN A 274 5.29 -13.58 -4.82
N ALA A 275 6.31 -13.96 -5.57
CA ALA A 275 7.45 -14.71 -5.05
C ALA A 275 8.74 -13.91 -5.25
N THR A 276 9.52 -13.77 -4.18
CA THR A 276 10.88 -13.21 -4.23
C THR A 276 11.87 -14.35 -4.18
N ILE A 277 12.66 -14.52 -5.24
CA ILE A 277 13.45 -15.72 -5.47
C ILE A 277 14.80 -15.39 -6.09
N ASP A 278 15.85 -16.05 -5.61
CA ASP A 278 17.17 -16.02 -6.21
C ASP A 278 17.29 -17.12 -7.24
N LEU A 279 17.55 -16.72 -8.49
CA LEU A 279 17.54 -17.62 -9.64
C LEU A 279 18.79 -17.47 -10.50
N THR A 280 19.28 -18.62 -10.94
CA THR A 280 20.19 -18.76 -12.08
C THR A 280 19.40 -19.05 -13.36
N ALA A 281 20.02 -18.90 -14.52
CA ALA A 281 19.41 -19.24 -15.81
C ALA A 281 18.88 -20.68 -15.86
N SER A 282 19.64 -21.65 -15.35
CA SER A 282 19.26 -23.06 -15.35
C SER A 282 18.06 -23.37 -14.46
N GLN A 283 17.78 -22.52 -13.47
CA GLN A 283 16.65 -22.69 -12.54
C GLN A 283 15.35 -22.07 -13.03
N TRP A 284 15.40 -21.18 -14.03
CA TRP A 284 14.21 -20.46 -14.52
C TRP A 284 13.12 -21.39 -15.05
N ILE A 285 13.48 -22.35 -15.91
CA ILE A 285 12.53 -23.29 -16.51
C ILE A 285 11.90 -24.22 -15.45
N PRO A 286 12.68 -24.91 -14.58
CA PRO A 286 12.10 -25.73 -13.51
C PRO A 286 11.15 -24.95 -12.59
N VAL A 287 11.49 -23.71 -12.23
CA VAL A 287 10.62 -22.87 -11.39
C VAL A 287 9.33 -22.50 -12.10
N GLY A 288 9.39 -22.20 -13.40
CA GLY A 288 8.21 -21.97 -14.22
C GLY A 288 7.29 -23.19 -14.31
N GLU A 289 7.86 -24.40 -14.45
CA GLU A 289 7.11 -25.66 -14.46
C GLU A 289 6.43 -25.93 -13.11
N ILE A 290 7.12 -25.67 -12.00
CA ILE A 290 6.53 -25.79 -10.66
C ILE A 290 5.32 -24.86 -10.52
N PHE A 291 5.46 -23.57 -10.83
CA PHE A 291 4.35 -22.64 -10.70
C PHE A 291 3.17 -22.97 -11.62
N SER A 292 3.45 -23.28 -12.90
CA SER A 292 2.41 -23.53 -13.89
C SER A 292 1.76 -24.91 -13.74
N ALA A 293 2.53 -25.99 -13.91
CA ALA A 293 2.00 -27.36 -13.89
C ALA A 293 1.74 -27.86 -12.46
N GLY A 294 2.55 -27.45 -11.49
CA GLY A 294 2.41 -27.88 -10.10
C GLY A 294 1.27 -27.17 -9.36
N PHE A 295 1.10 -25.86 -9.58
CA PHE A 295 0.19 -25.03 -8.79
C PHE A 295 -0.82 -24.20 -9.61
N GLY A 296 -0.82 -24.29 -10.94
CA GLY A 296 -1.82 -23.63 -11.80
C GLY A 296 -1.67 -22.11 -11.88
N TYR A 297 -0.45 -21.60 -11.73
CA TYR A 297 -0.16 -20.16 -11.82
C TYR A 297 0.41 -19.76 -13.18
N ASP A 298 -0.14 -18.68 -13.74
CA ASP A 298 0.39 -18.02 -14.93
C ASP A 298 1.29 -16.85 -14.51
N LEU A 299 2.35 -16.63 -15.29
CA LEU A 299 3.26 -15.50 -15.06
C LEU A 299 2.65 -14.19 -15.56
N LEU A 300 2.60 -13.18 -14.68
CA LEU A 300 2.08 -11.84 -15.00
C LEU A 300 3.19 -10.81 -15.13
N LYS A 301 4.23 -10.89 -14.30
CA LYS A 301 5.35 -9.94 -14.30
C LYS A 301 6.60 -10.58 -13.69
N VAL A 302 7.77 -10.18 -14.17
CA VAL A 302 9.05 -10.44 -13.49
C VAL A 302 9.84 -9.15 -13.43
N ASP A 303 10.28 -8.78 -12.23
CA ASP A 303 11.32 -7.78 -12.04
C ASP A 303 12.58 -8.48 -11.54
N GLY A 304 13.69 -8.37 -12.26
CA GLY A 304 14.97 -8.95 -11.86
C GLY A 304 16.00 -7.89 -11.57
N LYS A 305 16.82 -8.11 -10.54
CA LYS A 305 17.99 -7.30 -10.21
C LYS A 305 19.22 -8.20 -10.12
N GLY A 306 20.32 -7.76 -10.74
CA GLY A 306 21.59 -8.47 -10.60
C GLY A 306 22.13 -8.31 -9.18
N GLU A 307 22.59 -9.40 -8.57
CA GLU A 307 23.31 -9.33 -7.30
C GLU A 307 24.83 -9.39 -7.54
N THR A 308 25.60 -8.91 -6.56
CA THR A 308 27.06 -9.06 -6.53
C THR A 308 27.43 -10.53 -6.44
N ALA A 309 28.47 -10.90 -7.19
CA ALA A 309 28.95 -12.27 -7.25
C ALA A 309 29.20 -12.85 -5.86
N ASN A 310 28.57 -13.98 -5.58
CA ASN A 310 28.89 -14.77 -4.40
C ASN A 310 30.14 -15.60 -4.77
N PRO A 311 31.21 -15.62 -3.96
CA PRO A 311 32.45 -16.36 -4.28
C PRO A 311 32.27 -17.87 -4.56
N ALA A 312 31.08 -18.44 -4.35
CA ALA A 312 30.75 -19.84 -4.53
C ALA A 312 30.27 -20.26 -5.95
N GLY A 313 30.34 -19.38 -6.96
CA GLY A 313 30.40 -19.84 -8.37
C GLY A 313 29.09 -19.92 -9.17
N SER A 314 28.01 -19.32 -8.70
CA SER A 314 26.90 -18.93 -9.58
C SER A 314 26.37 -17.59 -9.13
N ASP A 315 26.30 -16.61 -10.01
CA ASP A 315 25.80 -15.26 -9.67
C ASP A 315 24.27 -15.25 -9.85
N PRO A 316 23.46 -15.43 -8.79
CA PRO A 316 22.01 -15.38 -8.93
C PRO A 316 21.55 -13.98 -9.32
N TRP A 317 20.35 -13.93 -9.89
CA TRP A 317 19.52 -12.73 -9.93
C TRP A 317 18.48 -12.84 -8.85
N THR A 318 18.20 -11.75 -8.15
CA THR A 318 17.00 -11.68 -7.32
C THR A 318 15.84 -11.24 -8.20
N CYS A 319 14.86 -12.12 -8.33
CA CYS A 319 13.67 -11.91 -9.12
C CYS A 319 12.45 -11.77 -8.21
N VAL A 320 11.63 -10.76 -8.47
CA VAL A 320 10.27 -10.63 -7.93
C VAL A 320 9.31 -11.06 -9.04
N ILE A 321 8.63 -12.18 -8.83
CA ILE A 321 7.75 -12.83 -9.78
C ILE A 321 6.32 -12.61 -9.33
N LEU A 322 5.50 -11.96 -10.16
CA LEU A 322 4.07 -11.84 -9.94
C LEU A 322 3.32 -12.89 -10.76
N LEU A 323 2.47 -13.63 -10.08
CA LEU A 323 1.72 -14.77 -10.58
C LEU A 323 0.23 -14.52 -10.37
N GLY A 324 -0.59 -15.01 -11.28
CA GLY A 324 -2.05 -15.06 -11.12
C GLY A 324 -2.57 -16.46 -11.38
N LYS A 325 -3.65 -16.86 -10.68
CA LYS A 325 -4.37 -18.09 -11.07
C LYS A 325 -4.79 -17.98 -12.53
N GLY A 326 -4.38 -18.95 -13.33
CA GLY A 326 -4.50 -18.85 -14.76
C GLY A 326 -4.86 -20.16 -15.44
N SER A 327 -5.08 -20.07 -16.75
CA SER A 327 -5.56 -21.17 -17.59
C SER A 327 -4.44 -21.91 -18.32
N GLY A 328 -3.17 -21.67 -17.95
CA GLY A 328 -2.00 -22.29 -18.56
C GLY A 328 -1.30 -21.41 -19.60
N ARG A 329 -1.23 -20.08 -19.39
CA ARG A 329 -0.29 -19.24 -20.16
C ARG A 329 1.13 -19.63 -19.76
N GLY A 330 1.84 -20.26 -20.69
CA GLY A 330 3.19 -20.77 -20.44
C GLY A 330 4.17 -19.70 -19.94
N PHE A 331 5.12 -20.13 -19.13
CA PHE A 331 6.26 -19.31 -18.69
C PHE A 331 7.16 -18.96 -19.91
N PRO A 332 7.61 -17.71 -20.08
CA PRO A 332 8.53 -17.30 -21.16
C PRO A 332 9.94 -17.87 -20.89
N GLY A 333 10.11 -19.17 -21.17
CA GLY A 333 11.30 -19.93 -20.80
C GLY A 333 12.59 -19.40 -21.43
N THR A 334 12.55 -19.01 -22.71
CA THR A 334 13.77 -18.67 -23.47
C THR A 334 14.24 -17.24 -23.24
N ALA A 335 13.36 -16.25 -23.27
CA ALA A 335 13.75 -14.84 -23.20
C ALA A 335 14.34 -14.46 -21.84
N ILE A 336 13.66 -14.80 -20.74
CA ILE A 336 14.13 -14.51 -19.38
C ILE A 336 15.37 -15.36 -19.06
N GLY A 337 15.35 -16.65 -19.39
CA GLY A 337 16.50 -17.54 -19.22
C GLY A 337 17.77 -17.02 -19.91
N THR A 338 17.65 -16.43 -21.10
CA THR A 338 18.79 -15.87 -21.83
C THR A 338 19.45 -14.69 -21.10
N ILE A 339 18.65 -13.79 -20.51
CA ILE A 339 19.20 -12.66 -19.73
C ILE A 339 19.84 -13.13 -18.43
N LEU A 340 19.18 -14.07 -17.74
CA LEU A 340 19.71 -14.64 -16.50
C LEU A 340 21.05 -15.35 -16.76
N GLY A 341 21.23 -15.93 -17.94
CA GLY A 341 22.41 -16.69 -18.35
C GLY A 341 23.45 -15.91 -19.15
N ALA A 342 23.18 -14.64 -19.48
CA ALA A 342 24.15 -13.81 -20.16
C ALA A 342 25.37 -13.53 -19.28
N ALA A 343 26.55 -13.46 -19.92
CA ALA A 343 27.84 -13.24 -19.26
C ALA A 343 28.03 -11.76 -18.88
N TRP A 344 27.16 -11.24 -18.01
CA TRP A 344 27.24 -9.87 -17.53
C TRP A 344 28.53 -9.63 -16.74
N PRO A 345 29.23 -8.49 -16.94
CA PRO A 345 30.43 -8.20 -16.18
C PRO A 345 30.10 -8.06 -14.70
N ALA A 346 30.84 -8.75 -13.82
CA ALA A 346 30.57 -8.78 -12.39
C ALA A 346 30.52 -7.38 -11.74
N ALA A 347 31.30 -6.42 -12.25
CA ALA A 347 31.29 -5.03 -11.79
C ALA A 347 30.02 -4.25 -12.17
N LEU A 348 29.36 -4.60 -13.27
CA LEU A 348 28.18 -3.90 -13.80
C LEU A 348 26.87 -4.61 -13.46
N LYS A 349 26.92 -5.92 -13.21
CA LYS A 349 25.74 -6.73 -12.89
C LYS A 349 24.89 -6.18 -11.74
N PRO A 350 25.44 -5.67 -10.62
CA PRO A 350 24.63 -5.09 -9.54
C PRO A 350 23.79 -3.87 -9.94
N GLY A 351 24.20 -3.17 -11.00
CA GLY A 351 23.49 -2.04 -11.58
C GLY A 351 22.41 -2.43 -12.59
N LEU A 352 22.33 -3.71 -12.99
CA LEU A 352 21.36 -4.20 -13.95
C LEU A 352 20.01 -4.48 -13.31
N ARG A 353 18.95 -4.07 -14.01
CA ARG A 353 17.56 -4.40 -13.70
C ARG A 353 16.82 -4.76 -14.97
N PHE A 354 15.97 -5.76 -14.92
CA PHE A 354 15.04 -6.04 -16.02
C PHE A 354 13.61 -6.09 -15.52
N THR A 355 12.68 -5.75 -16.41
CA THR A 355 11.25 -5.93 -16.19
C THR A 355 10.67 -6.62 -17.40
N TRP A 356 10.04 -7.76 -17.16
CA TRP A 356 9.27 -8.50 -18.14
C TRP A 356 7.77 -8.40 -17.84
N LEU A 357 7.01 -8.12 -18.88
CA LEU A 357 5.55 -8.19 -18.95
C LEU A 357 5.16 -8.97 -20.21
N PRO A 358 3.95 -9.52 -20.30
CA PRO A 358 3.48 -10.20 -21.52
C PRO A 358 3.59 -9.35 -22.79
N THR A 359 3.54 -8.02 -22.65
CA THR A 359 3.56 -7.06 -23.76
C THR A 359 4.90 -6.33 -23.95
N SER A 360 5.85 -6.46 -23.02
CA SER A 360 7.10 -5.71 -23.09
C SER A 360 8.21 -6.36 -22.30
N PHE A 361 9.45 -6.16 -22.75
CA PHE A 361 10.63 -6.60 -22.03
C PHE A 361 11.71 -5.52 -22.09
N ARG A 362 12.02 -4.95 -20.92
CA ARG A 362 12.99 -3.87 -20.76
C ARG A 362 14.14 -4.32 -19.87
N LEU A 363 15.33 -3.83 -20.20
CA LEU A 363 16.55 -3.95 -19.39
C LEU A 363 17.09 -2.54 -19.16
N SER A 364 17.45 -2.20 -17.94
CA SER A 364 18.11 -0.95 -17.59
C SER A 364 19.37 -1.22 -16.78
N ALA A 365 20.32 -0.28 -16.86
CA ALA A 365 21.58 -0.37 -16.16
C ALA A 365 22.01 0.99 -15.63
N GLN A 366 22.53 1.01 -14.40
CA GLN A 366 23.31 2.12 -13.89
C GLN A 366 24.78 1.92 -14.25
N VAL A 367 25.38 2.87 -14.98
CA VAL A 367 26.74 2.79 -15.49
C VAL A 367 27.57 4.03 -15.14
N GLY A 368 28.90 3.90 -15.07
CA GLY A 368 29.81 5.01 -14.78
C GLY A 368 30.10 5.91 -15.99
N GLY A 369 29.72 5.49 -17.20
CA GLY A 369 29.88 6.28 -18.43
C GLY A 369 29.68 5.48 -19.71
N GLU A 370 30.00 6.08 -20.85
CA GLU A 370 29.86 5.47 -22.18
C GLU A 370 30.63 4.14 -22.36
N PRO A 371 31.86 3.96 -21.82
CA PRO A 371 32.58 2.70 -21.98
C PRO A 371 31.84 1.50 -21.37
N ASP A 372 31.21 1.69 -20.21
CA ASP A 372 30.40 0.67 -19.55
C ASP A 372 29.12 0.38 -20.35
N ALA A 373 28.51 1.42 -20.93
CA ALA A 373 27.35 1.28 -21.80
C ALA A 373 27.68 0.45 -23.06
N ASP A 374 28.83 0.69 -23.68
CA ASP A 374 29.31 -0.07 -24.85
C ASP A 374 29.60 -1.55 -24.53
N VAL A 375 30.08 -1.83 -23.31
CA VAL A 375 30.26 -3.22 -22.84
C VAL A 375 28.92 -3.92 -22.70
N LEU A 376 27.95 -3.28 -22.03
CA LEU A 376 26.62 -3.84 -21.85
C LEU A 376 25.88 -4.02 -23.18
N ARG A 377 26.02 -3.06 -24.10
CA ARG A 377 25.45 -3.10 -25.44
C ARG A 377 25.92 -4.32 -26.24
N ARG A 378 27.23 -4.60 -26.22
CA ARG A 378 27.83 -5.77 -26.89
C ARG A 378 27.32 -7.11 -26.37
N ILE A 379 26.77 -7.15 -25.16
CA ILE A 379 26.16 -8.34 -24.55
C ILE A 379 24.65 -8.37 -24.81
N ALA A 380 23.97 -7.23 -24.69
CA ALA A 380 22.53 -7.11 -24.82
C ALA A 380 22.03 -7.29 -26.28
N GLU A 381 22.74 -6.74 -27.26
CA GLU A 381 22.33 -6.83 -28.68
C GLU A 381 22.26 -8.27 -29.21
N PRO A 382 23.28 -9.13 -28.99
CA PRO A 382 23.22 -10.54 -29.40
C PRO A 382 22.08 -11.35 -28.77
N ILE A 383 21.61 -10.96 -27.58
CA ILE A 383 20.50 -11.61 -26.88
C ILE A 383 19.14 -10.97 -27.22
N GLY A 384 19.06 -10.16 -28.28
CA GLY A 384 17.82 -9.65 -28.87
C GLY A 384 17.34 -8.30 -28.33
N PHE A 385 18.15 -7.60 -27.53
CA PHE A 385 17.86 -6.26 -27.06
C PHE A 385 18.38 -5.17 -28.01
N SER A 386 17.74 -4.01 -28.01
CA SER A 386 18.19 -2.83 -28.75
C SER A 386 18.41 -1.68 -27.79
N TYR A 387 19.54 -1.01 -27.95
CA TYR A 387 19.94 0.12 -27.11
C TYR A 387 19.05 1.34 -27.37
N LEU A 388 18.44 1.86 -26.31
CA LEU A 388 17.58 3.04 -26.36
C LEU A 388 18.31 4.35 -26.01
N GLY A 389 19.58 4.27 -25.61
CA GLY A 389 20.34 5.43 -25.14
C GLY A 389 20.17 5.74 -23.65
N PRO A 390 20.85 6.80 -23.19
CA PRO A 390 20.74 7.28 -21.82
C PRO A 390 19.34 7.85 -21.54
N GLN A 391 18.73 7.42 -20.43
CA GLN A 391 17.37 7.80 -20.03
C GLN A 391 17.36 8.94 -19.00
N SER A 392 18.39 9.01 -18.15
CA SER A 392 18.61 10.10 -17.20
C SER A 392 20.05 10.10 -16.69
N ARG A 393 20.51 11.26 -16.20
CA ARG A 393 21.69 11.36 -15.33
C ARG A 393 21.18 11.44 -13.89
N GLU A 394 21.54 10.47 -13.05
CA GLU A 394 21.34 10.62 -11.61
C GLU A 394 22.42 11.55 -11.05
N SER A 395 21.99 12.47 -10.16
CA SER A 395 22.76 13.31 -9.23
C SER A 395 24.24 13.61 -9.57
N LEU A 396 24.58 14.91 -9.58
CA LEU A 396 25.97 15.41 -9.66
C LEU A 396 26.93 14.75 -8.64
N ASP A 397 26.41 14.16 -7.56
CA ASP A 397 27.21 13.51 -6.51
C ASP A 397 27.63 12.06 -6.85
N ALA A 398 26.91 11.35 -7.72
CA ALA A 398 27.15 9.92 -8.00
C ALA A 398 27.78 9.64 -9.37
N ASN A 399 27.78 10.63 -10.28
CA ASN A 399 28.35 10.54 -11.62
C ASN A 399 27.90 9.28 -12.41
N ALA A 400 26.64 8.87 -12.23
CA ALA A 400 26.08 7.66 -12.79
C ALA A 400 25.04 7.97 -13.89
N MET A 401 25.11 7.23 -14.98
CA MET A 401 24.20 7.34 -16.12
C MET A 401 23.27 6.12 -16.15
N ILE A 402 21.97 6.33 -16.37
CA ILE A 402 21.03 5.23 -16.58
C ILE A 402 20.86 5.01 -18.08
N ILE A 403 21.13 3.79 -18.53
CA ILE A 403 20.86 3.36 -19.91
C ILE A 403 19.73 2.34 -19.95
N ALA A 404 19.03 2.26 -21.08
CA ALA A 404 17.96 1.30 -21.30
C ALA A 404 18.08 0.53 -22.61
N PHE A 405 17.49 -0.65 -22.61
CA PHE A 405 17.36 -1.54 -23.75
C PHE A 405 15.95 -2.13 -23.83
N SER A 406 15.47 -2.45 -25.03
CA SER A 406 14.19 -3.16 -25.27
C SER A 406 14.36 -4.39 -26.16
N HIS A 407 13.57 -5.44 -25.95
CA HIS A 407 13.67 -6.69 -26.72
C HIS A 407 12.55 -6.84 -27.78
N GLY A 408 12.90 -7.19 -29.01
CA GLY A 408 11.96 -7.40 -30.14
C GLY A 408 11.70 -6.15 -31.02
N GLN A 409 10.79 -6.24 -32.00
CA GLN A 409 10.46 -5.15 -32.97
C GLN A 409 10.03 -3.81 -32.32
N GLN A 410 9.90 -3.73 -31.00
CA GLN A 410 9.80 -2.47 -30.26
C GLN A 410 11.06 -1.59 -30.38
N ALA A 411 12.19 -2.15 -30.81
CA ALA A 411 13.40 -1.41 -31.21
C ALA A 411 13.19 -0.50 -32.42
N LEU A 412 12.32 -0.90 -33.36
CA LEU A 412 11.99 -0.14 -34.57
C LEU A 412 10.67 0.64 -34.43
N ALA A 413 9.83 0.32 -33.43
CA ALA A 413 8.60 1.06 -33.15
C ALA A 413 8.78 2.34 -32.31
N LEU A 414 9.94 2.56 -31.71
CA LEU A 414 10.36 3.89 -31.19
C LEU A 414 11.01 4.75 -32.29
N GLY A 415 11.39 4.14 -33.42
CA GLY A 415 12.12 4.80 -34.51
C GLY A 415 11.31 5.10 -35.76
N ASN A 416 10.35 4.26 -36.17
CA ASN A 416 9.42 4.46 -37.29
C ASN A 416 8.54 3.22 -37.45
N GLN A 417 7.28 3.26 -36.98
CA GLN A 417 6.07 2.54 -37.47
C GLN A 417 5.07 2.27 -36.33
N LEU A 418 4.23 3.26 -36.04
CA LEU A 418 2.83 3.08 -35.65
C LEU A 418 1.97 3.68 -36.78
N THR A 419 1.85 2.93 -37.86
CA THR A 419 0.76 3.06 -38.83
C THR A 419 0.19 1.66 -38.94
N THR A 420 -0.82 1.33 -38.14
CA THR A 420 -2.21 1.56 -38.53
C THR A 420 -3.09 2.01 -37.36
N GLY A 421 -3.78 3.13 -37.56
CA GLY A 421 -4.71 3.74 -36.60
C GLY A 421 -4.11 5.01 -35.99
N ALA A 422 -4.29 6.14 -36.67
CA ALA A 422 -3.79 7.44 -36.23
C ALA A 422 -4.47 7.89 -34.92
N THR A 423 -3.89 7.53 -33.78
CA THR A 423 -4.02 8.30 -32.54
C THR A 423 -2.63 8.79 -32.16
N LYS A 424 -2.48 10.10 -32.15
CA LYS A 424 -1.23 10.80 -31.81
C LYS A 424 -0.94 10.52 -30.33
N ARG A 425 -0.06 9.56 -30.03
CA ARG A 425 0.31 9.24 -28.64
C ARG A 425 0.98 10.46 -27.98
N VAL A 426 0.44 10.87 -26.84
CA VAL A 426 0.93 12.01 -26.06
C VAL A 426 1.88 11.54 -24.96
N GLY A 427 3.13 12.05 -24.98
CA GLY A 427 4.15 11.74 -23.98
C GLY A 427 4.84 10.38 -24.13
N GLU A 428 5.75 10.08 -23.20
CA GLU A 428 6.54 8.86 -23.12
C GLU A 428 6.12 8.01 -21.90
N ILE A 429 5.79 6.74 -22.09
CA ILE A 429 5.47 5.83 -20.97
C ILE A 429 6.77 5.38 -20.28
N VAL A 430 6.99 5.89 -19.07
CA VAL A 430 8.21 5.68 -18.29
C VAL A 430 8.10 4.54 -17.28
N ASP A 431 6.90 4.22 -16.80
CA ASP A 431 6.70 3.13 -15.83
C ASP A 431 5.33 2.44 -15.99
N HIS A 432 5.31 1.13 -15.68
CA HIS A 432 4.12 0.31 -15.63
C HIS A 432 4.20 -0.62 -14.40
N ALA A 433 3.78 -0.12 -13.24
CA ALA A 433 3.81 -0.83 -11.98
C ALA A 433 2.42 -1.42 -11.66
N VAL A 434 2.32 -2.67 -11.22
CA VAL A 434 1.04 -3.19 -10.71
C VAL A 434 0.95 -2.80 -9.24
N THR A 435 -0.04 -1.99 -8.90
CA THR A 435 -0.36 -1.60 -7.52
C THR A 435 -1.53 -2.44 -7.00
N PRO A 436 -1.78 -2.47 -5.68
CA PRO A 436 -2.96 -3.13 -5.13
C PRO A 436 -4.29 -2.66 -5.76
N ASP A 437 -4.32 -1.42 -6.25
CA ASP A 437 -5.48 -0.78 -6.85
C ASP A 437 -5.58 -0.96 -8.37
N GLY A 438 -4.62 -1.65 -9.00
CA GLY A 438 -4.56 -1.92 -10.44
C GLY A 438 -3.22 -1.57 -11.11
N PRO A 439 -3.08 -1.81 -12.42
CA PRO A 439 -1.92 -1.38 -13.19
C PRO A 439 -1.80 0.15 -13.22
N ARG A 440 -0.73 0.66 -12.60
CA ARG A 440 -0.28 2.04 -12.61
C ARG A 440 0.60 2.28 -13.83
N ILE A 441 0.17 3.19 -14.69
CA ILE A 441 0.92 3.65 -15.86
C ILE A 441 1.41 5.06 -15.58
N SER A 442 2.70 5.32 -15.75
CA SER A 442 3.31 6.64 -15.61
C SER A 442 3.78 7.15 -16.95
N VAL A 443 3.32 8.34 -17.32
CA VAL A 443 3.66 9.01 -18.59
C VAL A 443 4.42 10.28 -18.28
N LYS A 444 5.61 10.42 -18.87
CA LYS A 444 6.43 11.63 -18.84
C LYS A 444 6.07 12.49 -20.05
N LEU A 445 5.75 13.76 -19.83
CA LEU A 445 5.25 14.65 -20.87
C LEU A 445 5.46 16.12 -20.50
N LEU A 446 5.38 17.03 -21.47
CA LEU A 446 5.36 18.46 -21.17
C LEU A 446 4.08 18.81 -20.40
N PHE A 447 4.14 19.78 -19.48
CA PHE A 447 2.95 20.20 -18.72
C PHE A 447 1.78 20.60 -19.65
N SER A 448 2.09 21.26 -20.78
CA SER A 448 1.12 21.66 -21.80
C SER A 448 0.44 20.50 -22.53
N GLU A 449 1.01 19.30 -22.47
CA GLU A 449 0.50 18.09 -23.15
C GLU A 449 -0.48 17.29 -22.26
N ILE A 450 -0.53 17.57 -20.96
CA ILE A 450 -1.40 16.85 -20.01
C ILE A 450 -2.88 16.85 -20.45
N PRO A 451 -3.48 17.98 -20.90
CA PRO A 451 -4.85 17.97 -21.41
C PRO A 451 -5.06 17.01 -22.59
N ALA A 452 -4.10 16.96 -23.52
CA ALA A 452 -4.20 16.09 -24.69
C ALA A 452 -4.12 14.59 -24.32
N LEU A 453 -3.31 14.25 -23.31
CA LEU A 453 -3.26 12.88 -22.77
C LEU A 453 -4.59 12.51 -22.09
N ILE A 454 -5.21 13.43 -21.35
CA ILE A 454 -6.53 13.21 -20.73
C ILE A 454 -7.59 12.95 -21.82
N ASP A 455 -7.60 13.73 -22.89
CA ASP A 455 -8.54 13.54 -24.00
C ASP A 455 -8.31 12.21 -24.72
N GLN A 456 -7.05 11.82 -24.97
CA GLN A 456 -6.72 10.51 -25.51
C GLN A 456 -7.26 9.36 -24.63
N LEU A 457 -7.07 9.45 -23.30
CA LEU A 457 -7.56 8.42 -22.36
C LEU A 457 -9.10 8.33 -22.34
N ARG A 458 -9.80 9.46 -22.53
CA ARG A 458 -11.27 9.50 -22.65
C ARG A 458 -11.73 8.82 -23.94
N GLU A 459 -11.08 9.10 -25.07
CA GLU A 459 -11.39 8.48 -26.37
C GLU A 459 -11.18 6.97 -26.33
N GLU A 460 -10.13 6.51 -25.65
CA GLU A 460 -9.82 5.10 -25.40
C GLU A 460 -10.75 4.44 -24.37
N ARG A 461 -11.67 5.20 -23.76
CA ARG A 461 -12.57 4.76 -22.68
C ARG A 461 -11.80 4.11 -21.51
N ALA A 462 -10.62 4.65 -21.20
CA ALA A 462 -9.81 4.16 -20.09
C ALA A 462 -10.57 4.34 -18.76
N CYS A 463 -10.73 3.23 -18.02
CA CYS A 463 -11.30 3.25 -16.68
C CYS A 463 -10.16 3.43 -15.67
N ILE A 464 -10.20 4.49 -14.87
CA ILE A 464 -9.11 4.92 -13.98
C ILE A 464 -9.66 5.12 -12.57
N SER A 465 -8.94 4.61 -11.56
CA SER A 465 -9.30 4.77 -10.14
C SER A 465 -8.56 5.89 -9.43
N GLN A 466 -7.38 6.26 -9.92
CA GLN A 466 -6.52 7.29 -9.37
C GLN A 466 -5.67 7.96 -10.45
N MET A 467 -5.42 9.25 -10.30
CA MET A 467 -4.48 10.01 -11.12
C MET A 467 -3.58 10.87 -10.24
N THR A 468 -2.28 10.87 -10.52
CA THR A 468 -1.25 11.58 -9.76
C THR A 468 -0.37 12.35 -10.73
N LEU A 469 -0.14 13.63 -10.44
CA LEU A 469 0.83 14.45 -11.14
C LEU A 469 2.01 14.71 -10.21
N ASP A 470 3.22 14.55 -10.73
CA ASP A 470 4.48 14.91 -10.08
C ASP A 470 5.27 15.86 -10.99
N CYS A 471 5.55 17.07 -10.50
CA CYS A 471 6.30 18.14 -11.18
C CYS A 471 7.58 18.43 -10.40
N HIS A 472 8.75 18.14 -10.99
CA HIS A 472 10.04 18.37 -10.35
C HIS A 472 11.07 18.91 -11.37
N PRO A 473 10.97 20.19 -11.79
CA PRO A 473 11.94 20.75 -12.73
C PRO A 473 13.38 20.63 -12.19
N PRO A 474 14.37 20.31 -13.05
CA PRO A 474 14.35 20.36 -14.51
C PRO A 474 13.75 19.13 -15.22
N ASP A 475 13.28 18.13 -14.48
CA ASP A 475 12.63 16.97 -15.07
C ASP A 475 11.24 17.33 -15.63
N GLN A 476 10.85 16.65 -16.71
CA GLN A 476 9.50 16.79 -17.25
C GLN A 476 8.47 16.22 -16.25
N PRO A 477 7.27 16.83 -16.16
CA PRO A 477 6.17 16.30 -15.37
C PRO A 477 5.86 14.84 -15.69
N VAL A 478 5.51 14.08 -14.65
CA VAL A 478 5.05 12.70 -14.77
C VAL A 478 3.60 12.62 -14.32
N LEU A 479 2.72 12.23 -15.25
CA LEU A 479 1.33 11.91 -14.95
C LEU A 479 1.19 10.39 -14.82
N ALA A 480 0.92 9.92 -13.60
CA ALA A 480 0.65 8.53 -13.32
C ALA A 480 -0.85 8.28 -13.11
N TYR A 481 -1.38 7.17 -13.62
CA TYR A 481 -2.77 6.78 -13.41
C TYR A 481 -2.91 5.28 -13.21
N ILE A 482 -3.88 4.87 -12.42
CA ILE A 482 -4.15 3.46 -12.12
C ILE A 482 -5.38 3.02 -12.91
N GLN A 483 -5.21 2.09 -13.83
CA GLN A 483 -6.31 1.52 -14.61
C GLN A 483 -7.07 0.46 -13.80
N THR A 484 -8.39 0.43 -13.95
CA THR A 484 -9.30 -0.52 -13.27
C THR A 484 -10.37 -1.03 -14.20
N GLU A 485 -10.96 -2.18 -13.89
CA GLU A 485 -12.12 -2.69 -14.63
C GLU A 485 -13.42 -2.09 -14.05
N GLY A 486 -14.17 -1.33 -14.88
CA GLY A 486 -15.62 -1.17 -14.66
C GLY A 486 -16.14 -0.03 -13.79
N ASN A 487 -15.52 1.16 -13.75
CA ASN A 487 -16.14 2.35 -13.14
C ASN A 487 -15.99 3.63 -13.99
N ASP A 488 -16.89 3.80 -14.96
CA ASP A 488 -16.91 4.94 -15.89
C ASP A 488 -17.23 6.28 -15.16
N VAL A 489 -18.11 6.26 -14.16
CA VAL A 489 -18.50 7.49 -13.42
C VAL A 489 -17.32 8.07 -12.64
N GLN A 490 -16.58 7.22 -11.92
CA GLN A 490 -15.38 7.61 -11.20
C GLN A 490 -14.29 8.14 -12.15
N SER A 491 -14.08 7.45 -13.27
CA SER A 491 -13.08 7.83 -14.27
C SER A 491 -13.37 9.22 -14.84
N ARG A 492 -14.64 9.49 -15.20
CA ARG A 492 -15.09 10.80 -15.67
C ARG A 492 -14.84 11.91 -14.65
N ARG A 493 -15.13 11.65 -13.37
CA ARG A 493 -14.84 12.58 -12.27
C ARG A 493 -13.36 12.90 -12.18
N ILE A 494 -12.50 11.88 -12.19
CA ILE A 494 -11.05 12.05 -12.14
C ILE A 494 -10.58 12.87 -13.34
N PHE A 495 -10.97 12.50 -14.56
CA PHE A 495 -10.58 13.24 -15.76
C PHE A 495 -11.00 14.71 -15.71
N ARG A 496 -12.22 15.00 -15.24
CA ARG A 496 -12.74 16.37 -15.15
C ARG A 496 -11.99 17.19 -14.12
N LEU A 497 -11.74 16.64 -12.94
CA LEU A 497 -11.00 17.34 -11.88
C LEU A 497 -9.53 17.58 -12.27
N THR A 498 -8.85 16.58 -12.86
CA THR A 498 -7.49 16.75 -13.38
C THR A 498 -7.42 17.91 -14.38
N GLU A 499 -8.35 17.95 -15.34
CA GLU A 499 -8.39 19.02 -16.34
C GLU A 499 -8.60 20.41 -15.71
N LEU A 500 -9.49 20.51 -14.72
CA LEU A 500 -9.74 21.75 -13.99
C LEU A 500 -8.49 22.23 -13.22
N LEU A 501 -7.77 21.32 -12.56
CA LEU A 501 -6.56 21.67 -11.80
C LEU A 501 -5.38 22.07 -12.70
N VAL A 502 -5.21 21.40 -13.84
CA VAL A 502 -4.12 21.68 -14.79
C VAL A 502 -4.35 22.99 -15.54
N ARG A 503 -5.60 23.33 -15.84
CA ARG A 503 -5.96 24.60 -16.52
C ARG A 503 -5.99 25.80 -15.57
N ALA A 504 -6.14 25.58 -14.27
CA ALA A 504 -6.12 26.67 -13.30
C ALA A 504 -4.71 27.30 -13.20
N PRO A 505 -4.62 28.62 -12.97
CA PRO A 505 -3.36 29.37 -13.00
C PRO A 505 -2.53 29.17 -11.71
N PHE A 506 -2.34 27.92 -11.31
CA PHE A 506 -1.49 27.56 -10.18
C PHE A 506 0.00 27.60 -10.58
N PRO A 507 0.92 27.79 -9.62
CA PRO A 507 2.35 27.82 -9.87
C PRO A 507 2.93 26.39 -10.02
N TRP A 508 2.36 25.62 -10.96
CA TRP A 508 2.88 24.31 -11.37
C TRP A 508 4.20 24.45 -12.12
N ASP A 509 4.98 23.37 -12.14
CA ASP A 509 6.15 23.21 -13.02
C ASP A 509 7.18 24.34 -12.90
N ARG A 510 7.34 24.89 -11.69
CA ARG A 510 8.34 25.93 -11.40
C ARG A 510 9.58 25.31 -10.74
N PRO A 511 10.79 25.73 -11.16
CA PRO A 511 12.02 25.25 -10.54
C PRO A 511 12.14 25.72 -9.09
N LEU A 512 12.73 24.91 -8.21
CA LEU A 512 12.81 25.21 -6.77
C LEU A 512 13.63 26.48 -6.47
N GLU A 513 14.50 26.90 -7.39
CA GLU A 513 15.21 28.17 -7.36
C GLU A 513 14.25 29.38 -7.31
N ASP A 514 13.05 29.24 -7.86
CA ASP A 514 12.01 30.28 -7.89
C ASP A 514 11.15 30.34 -6.62
N ILE A 515 11.43 29.51 -5.60
CA ILE A 515 10.68 29.47 -4.33
C ILE A 515 10.69 30.81 -3.58
N GLY A 516 11.65 31.70 -3.86
CA GLY A 516 11.67 33.06 -3.33
C GLY A 516 10.52 33.95 -3.85
N LYS A 517 9.90 33.57 -4.98
CA LYS A 517 8.81 34.32 -5.63
C LYS A 517 7.42 33.93 -5.07
N GLY A 518 7.31 32.87 -4.27
CA GLY A 518 6.04 32.40 -3.72
C GLY A 518 6.04 30.89 -3.43
N LEU A 519 4.85 30.32 -3.23
CA LEU A 519 4.70 28.87 -3.17
C LEU A 519 4.84 28.25 -4.57
N ILE A 520 5.34 27.02 -4.62
CA ILE A 520 5.40 26.16 -5.81
C ILE A 520 4.53 24.95 -5.54
N LEU A 521 3.78 24.49 -6.55
CA LEU A 521 3.04 23.24 -6.45
C LEU A 521 3.80 22.13 -7.16
N ASP A 522 4.08 21.07 -6.41
CA ASP A 522 4.91 19.93 -6.81
C ASP A 522 4.06 18.81 -7.41
N GLY A 523 2.75 18.82 -7.19
CA GLY A 523 1.85 17.81 -7.78
C GLY A 523 0.49 17.71 -7.11
N PHE A 524 -0.33 16.79 -7.60
CA PHE A 524 -1.60 16.43 -6.98
C PHE A 524 -1.84 14.92 -7.02
N THR A 525 -2.76 14.46 -6.19
CA THR A 525 -3.29 13.10 -6.22
C THR A 525 -4.81 13.16 -6.13
N ILE A 526 -5.49 12.58 -7.11
CA ILE A 526 -6.94 12.46 -7.17
C ILE A 526 -7.28 10.97 -7.11
N THR A 527 -8.18 10.61 -6.19
CA THR A 527 -8.75 9.28 -6.09
C THR A 527 -10.23 9.34 -6.50
N GLY A 528 -10.90 8.19 -6.59
CA GLY A 528 -12.34 8.18 -6.89
C GLY A 528 -13.26 8.80 -5.86
N GLY A 529 -12.75 9.08 -4.67
CA GLY A 529 -13.49 9.74 -3.60
C GLY A 529 -13.79 11.20 -3.90
N GLU A 530 -14.42 11.87 -2.94
CA GLU A 530 -14.69 13.31 -3.04
C GLU A 530 -13.49 14.17 -2.67
N GLU A 531 -12.45 13.57 -2.10
CA GLU A 531 -11.27 14.28 -1.62
C GLU A 531 -10.08 14.08 -2.56
N PHE A 532 -9.36 15.17 -2.82
CA PHE A 532 -8.09 15.17 -3.54
C PHE A 532 -7.01 15.90 -2.74
N GLN A 533 -5.76 15.67 -3.10
CA GLN A 533 -4.60 16.21 -2.41
C GLN A 533 -3.74 17.03 -3.37
N VAL A 534 -3.24 18.16 -2.89
CA VAL A 534 -2.30 19.04 -3.58
C VAL A 534 -1.04 19.15 -2.73
N ARG A 535 0.11 18.92 -3.35
CA ARG A 535 1.42 18.93 -2.73
C ARG A 535 2.22 20.12 -3.24
N GLY A 536 3.03 20.71 -2.38
CA GLY A 536 3.84 21.86 -2.76
C GLY A 536 4.90 22.23 -1.74
N SER A 537 5.62 23.30 -2.06
CA SER A 537 6.74 23.81 -1.31
C SER A 537 6.62 25.34 -1.12
N THR A 538 7.06 25.87 0.04
CA THR A 538 7.14 27.33 0.28
C THR A 538 8.21 27.67 1.34
N LEU A 539 8.78 28.88 1.26
CA LEU A 539 9.59 29.47 2.34
C LEU A 539 8.75 30.18 3.41
N LYS A 540 7.45 30.45 3.14
CA LYS A 540 6.56 31.22 4.01
C LYS A 540 5.22 30.50 4.14
N SER A 541 5.03 29.75 5.23
CA SER A 541 3.81 28.97 5.48
C SER A 541 2.50 29.74 5.33
N ARG A 542 2.49 31.05 5.67
CA ARG A 542 1.32 31.93 5.51
C ARG A 542 0.83 32.03 4.04
N GLN A 543 1.71 31.82 3.06
CA GLN A 543 1.37 31.84 1.63
C GLN A 543 0.42 30.71 1.23
N ILE A 544 0.42 29.60 1.95
CA ILE A 544 -0.53 28.51 1.72
C ILE A 544 -1.97 29.04 1.91
N PHE A 545 -2.20 29.83 2.96
CA PHE A 545 -3.52 30.38 3.28
C PHE A 545 -3.87 31.64 2.47
N SER A 546 -2.89 32.49 2.16
CA SER A 546 -3.16 33.71 1.38
C SER A 546 -3.27 33.48 -0.11
N ASP A 547 -2.59 32.45 -0.65
CA ASP A 547 -2.48 32.24 -2.08
C ASP A 547 -3.22 30.97 -2.48
N LEU A 548 -2.80 29.79 -2.00
CA LEU A 548 -3.40 28.52 -2.42
C LEU A 548 -4.86 28.37 -1.97
N PHE A 549 -5.19 28.73 -0.73
CA PHE A 549 -6.57 28.65 -0.22
C PHE A 549 -7.51 29.68 -0.87
N GLN A 550 -6.97 30.73 -1.49
CA GLN A 550 -7.75 31.69 -2.29
C GLN A 550 -7.93 31.23 -3.74
N LEU A 551 -7.01 30.41 -4.25
CA LEU A 551 -7.05 29.89 -5.62
C LEU A 551 -7.87 28.61 -5.74
N LEU A 552 -7.79 27.68 -4.77
CA LEU A 552 -8.52 26.41 -4.82
C LEU A 552 -10.03 26.58 -4.99
N PRO A 553 -10.74 27.47 -4.25
CA PRO A 553 -12.17 27.68 -4.43
C PRO A 553 -12.57 28.30 -5.77
N LYS A 554 -11.60 28.83 -6.56
CA LYS A 554 -11.88 29.32 -7.92
C LYS A 554 -11.99 28.18 -8.93
N VAL A 555 -11.57 26.97 -8.56
CA VAL A 555 -11.76 25.77 -9.35
C VAL A 555 -13.18 25.28 -9.13
N ALA A 556 -13.99 25.21 -10.20
CA ALA A 556 -15.40 24.88 -10.10
C ALA A 556 -15.64 23.55 -9.36
N GLY A 557 -16.47 23.58 -8.33
CA GLY A 557 -16.82 22.41 -7.50
C GLY A 557 -15.84 22.10 -6.37
N VAL A 558 -14.67 22.77 -6.31
CA VAL A 558 -13.71 22.60 -5.20
C VAL A 558 -14.16 23.41 -4.00
N ASN A 559 -14.42 22.73 -2.89
CA ASN A 559 -14.85 23.32 -1.63
C ASN A 559 -13.93 22.86 -0.49
N THR A 560 -13.88 23.69 0.56
CA THR A 560 -13.36 23.29 1.88
C THR A 560 -11.89 22.81 1.86
N PRO A 561 -10.93 23.65 1.38
CA PRO A 561 -9.52 23.30 1.49
C PRO A 561 -9.08 23.18 2.95
N PHE A 562 -8.31 22.15 3.25
CA PHE A 562 -7.81 21.81 4.58
C PHE A 562 -6.31 21.54 4.53
N PHE A 563 -5.57 22.11 5.48
CA PHE A 563 -4.14 21.91 5.58
C PHE A 563 -3.88 20.59 6.33
N ARG A 564 -3.28 19.60 5.65
CA ARG A 564 -3.10 18.24 6.18
C ARG A 564 -1.76 18.05 6.87
N GLU A 565 -0.67 18.40 6.20
CA GLU A 565 0.68 18.21 6.74
C GLU A 565 1.66 19.27 6.26
N GLY A 566 2.71 19.49 7.06
CA GLY A 566 3.84 20.35 6.75
C GLY A 566 5.13 19.81 7.34
N LYS A 567 6.17 19.68 6.52
CA LYS A 567 7.51 19.22 6.92
C LYS A 567 8.53 20.31 6.61
N TYR A 568 9.37 20.62 7.59
CA TYR A 568 10.41 21.66 7.45
C TYR A 568 11.76 21.03 7.20
N SER A 569 12.56 21.69 6.35
CA SER A 569 13.94 21.34 6.06
C SER A 569 14.77 22.61 5.83
N ASP A 570 16.07 22.53 6.06
CA ASP A 570 16.98 23.64 5.79
C ASP A 570 17.27 23.74 4.29
N TYR A 571 17.16 24.96 3.73
CA TYR A 571 17.43 25.27 2.33
C TYR A 571 18.24 26.57 2.22
N ARG A 572 18.94 26.79 1.10
CA ARG A 572 19.82 27.96 0.89
C ARG A 572 19.10 29.31 1.10
N GLY A 573 17.78 29.36 0.87
CA GLY A 573 16.93 30.54 1.05
C GLY A 573 16.22 30.66 2.41
N GLY A 574 16.49 29.76 3.36
CA GLY A 574 15.82 29.69 4.67
C GLY A 574 15.17 28.34 4.93
N ARG A 575 14.21 28.28 5.85
CA ARG A 575 13.46 27.04 6.13
C ARG A 575 12.44 26.78 5.04
N LEU A 576 12.65 25.71 4.27
CA LEU A 576 11.72 25.23 3.26
C LEU A 576 10.66 24.35 3.94
N MET A 577 9.40 24.69 3.72
CA MET A 577 8.26 23.89 4.13
C MET A 577 7.70 23.16 2.92
N ARG A 578 7.72 21.83 2.96
CA ARG A 578 6.91 20.98 2.06
C ARG A 578 5.56 20.75 2.71
N PHE A 579 4.47 20.90 1.97
CA PHE A 579 3.12 20.82 2.50
C PHE A 579 2.20 19.95 1.66
N VAL A 580 1.12 19.49 2.30
CA VAL A 580 -0.01 18.85 1.65
C VAL A 580 -1.31 19.51 2.11
N VAL A 581 -2.11 19.91 1.13
CA VAL A 581 -3.47 20.43 1.33
C VAL A 581 -4.44 19.43 0.72
N THR A 582 -5.51 19.11 1.44
CA THR A 582 -6.62 18.34 0.88
C THR A 582 -7.82 19.22 0.65
N ALA A 583 -8.64 18.87 -0.33
CA ALA A 583 -9.87 19.59 -0.60
C ALA A 583 -10.93 18.62 -1.13
N ARG A 584 -12.20 18.99 -0.97
CA ARG A 584 -13.31 18.23 -1.53
C ARG A 584 -13.72 18.79 -2.88
N TRP A 585 -14.11 17.94 -3.80
CA TRP A 585 -14.69 18.33 -5.09
C TRP A 585 -16.06 17.69 -5.26
N SER A 586 -17.10 18.50 -5.42
CA SER A 586 -18.44 18.05 -5.81
C SER A 586 -18.71 18.49 -7.24
N GLU A 587 -19.28 17.62 -8.06
CA GLU A 587 -19.68 18.01 -9.41
C GLU A 587 -20.73 19.13 -9.30
N PRO A 588 -20.53 20.28 -9.96
CA PRO A 588 -21.53 21.35 -9.91
C PRO A 588 -22.83 20.82 -10.52
N GLU A 589 -23.92 20.86 -9.74
CA GLU A 589 -25.26 20.55 -10.22
C GLU A 589 -25.50 21.38 -11.49
N LYS A 590 -25.92 20.71 -12.58
CA LYS A 590 -26.44 21.43 -13.73
C LYS A 590 -27.65 22.21 -13.23
N GLN A 591 -27.53 23.53 -13.13
CA GLN A 591 -28.70 24.39 -13.14
C GLN A 591 -29.34 24.20 -14.52
N GLU A 592 -30.41 23.40 -14.57
CA GLU A 592 -31.30 23.31 -15.73
C GLU A 592 -32.04 24.62 -15.95
#